data_AF-A0A6N2M5R3-F1
#
_entry.id   AF-A0A6N2M5R3-F1
#
_cell.length_a   1.000
_cell.length_b   1.000
_cell.length_c   1.000
_cell.angle_alpha   90.00
_cell.angle_beta   90.00
_cell.angle_gamma   90.00
#
_symmetry.space_group_name_H-M   'P 1'
#
loop_
_entity.id
_entity.type
_entity.pdbx_description
1 polymer ?
#
loop_
_entity_poly.entity_id
_entity_poly.type
_entity_poly.pdbx_seq_one_letter_code
_entity_poly.pdbx_strand_id
1 'polypeptide(L)'
;MQKRLAGWKASNLSLAGRITLCKAVLATIPLYPMQAAAIPKQTCKEIEKLCRRFIWGQKEGKDKIHLVNWKTLCKSKEEGGMGLRNMEKMNKAFIMKLAWGLMNDTSLWVKFLKDKYMSSNRRDRKPVANARDSVLWKAICKEWDVVHQNASWNLGDGKKVLFWKDRWLESSGPLINHVHPRTQVETINYTVADMVDNGGNWKWDIFAHLLPVQVLMGIVGFIPPRWDENEDLMVWDQASNGRFTVRTAYMVREEGETMNGDPIWKIIKKWKGMERIKVFLWTVAHNAVMTNDVRWQRRITDNRCCSHCVNEVESVIHVLRDCPKARKIWEVFVKIEEREEFFQPKLVRMVDFKLIVQEEVYAV
;
A
#
# COMPACT_ATOMS: atom_id res chain seq x y z
N MET A 1 4.02 15.95 17.36
CA MET A 1 2.99 14.92 17.66
C MET A 1 2.65 14.84 19.14
N GLN A 2 3.62 14.69 20.05
CA GLN A 2 3.37 14.56 21.50
C GLN A 2 2.52 15.69 22.11
N LYS A 3 2.76 16.96 21.74
CA LYS A 3 1.92 18.10 22.19
C LYS A 3 0.43 17.92 21.83
N ARG A 4 0.12 17.42 20.62
CA ARG A 4 -1.27 17.15 20.21
C ARG A 4 -1.87 15.97 20.97
N LEU A 5 -1.07 14.93 21.20
CA LEU A 5 -1.48 13.77 22.01
C LEU A 5 -1.78 14.15 23.47
N ALA A 6 -0.97 15.04 24.06
CA ALA A 6 -1.18 15.52 25.43
C ALA A 6 -2.50 16.28 25.60
N GLY A 7 -2.93 17.01 24.56
CA GLY A 7 -4.24 17.68 24.54
C GLY A 7 -5.44 16.73 24.36
N TRP A 8 -5.21 15.48 23.94
CA TRP A 8 -6.30 14.53 23.66
C TRP A 8 -6.42 13.49 24.78
N LYS A 9 -7.52 13.57 25.53
CA LYS A 9 -7.89 12.51 26.47
C LYS A 9 -8.46 11.31 25.71
N ALA A 10 -7.63 10.31 25.43
CA ALA A 10 -8.03 9.05 24.79
C ALA A 10 -9.17 8.32 25.54
N SER A 11 -9.38 8.62 26.82
CA SER A 11 -10.50 8.13 27.65
C SER A 11 -11.87 8.61 27.17
N ASN A 12 -11.95 9.77 26.51
CA ASN A 12 -13.22 10.38 26.11
C ASN A 12 -13.62 10.00 24.68
N LEU A 13 -12.80 9.19 24.00
CA LEU A 13 -13.01 8.78 22.62
C LEU A 13 -13.24 7.28 22.53
N SER A 14 -14.23 6.90 21.72
CA SER A 14 -14.42 5.52 21.29
C SER A 14 -13.21 5.03 20.48
N LEU A 15 -13.02 3.71 20.38
CA LEU A 15 -11.95 3.13 19.55
C LEU A 15 -12.04 3.64 18.09
N ALA A 16 -13.25 3.72 17.55
CA ALA A 16 -13.52 4.30 16.24
C ALA A 16 -13.03 5.76 16.15
N GLY A 17 -13.38 6.60 17.12
CA GLY A 17 -12.93 7.99 17.18
C GLY A 17 -11.40 8.12 17.22
N ARG A 18 -10.73 7.27 18.00
CA ARG A 18 -9.25 7.28 18.09
C ARG A 18 -8.59 6.83 16.79
N ILE A 19 -9.12 5.80 16.12
CA ILE A 19 -8.63 5.36 14.80
C ILE A 19 -8.80 6.50 13.78
N THR A 20 -9.97 7.13 13.73
CA THR A 20 -10.26 8.23 12.80
C THR A 20 -9.32 9.42 13.04
N LEU A 21 -9.16 9.85 14.29
CA LEU A 21 -8.29 10.97 14.63
C LEU A 21 -6.80 10.66 14.39
N CYS A 22 -6.39 9.42 14.66
CA CYS A 22 -5.05 8.95 14.34
C CYS A 22 -4.76 9.05 12.83
N LYS A 23 -5.70 8.60 11.99
CA LYS A 23 -5.56 8.67 10.53
C LYS A 23 -5.53 10.11 10.02
N ALA A 24 -6.45 10.94 10.48
CA ALA A 24 -6.62 12.30 9.97
C ALA A 24 -5.46 13.22 10.38
N VAL A 25 -4.86 13.00 11.56
CA VAL A 25 -3.90 13.93 12.14
C VAL A 25 -2.55 13.30 12.43
N LEU A 26 -2.50 12.21 13.20
CA LEU A 26 -1.20 11.66 13.64
C LEU A 26 -0.43 11.04 12.49
N ALA A 27 -1.12 10.33 11.60
CA ALA A 27 -0.52 9.70 10.43
C ALA A 27 -0.19 10.71 9.31
N THR A 28 -0.76 11.92 9.34
CA THR A 28 -0.55 12.96 8.31
C THR A 28 0.59 13.90 8.65
N ILE A 29 0.86 14.18 9.93
CA ILE A 29 1.97 15.05 10.37
C ILE A 29 3.33 14.63 9.76
N PRO A 30 3.72 13.34 9.77
CA PRO A 30 5.00 12.92 9.22
C PRO A 30 5.11 13.03 7.69
N LEU A 31 3.98 13.15 6.98
CA LEU A 31 3.98 13.16 5.52
C LEU A 31 4.67 14.40 4.95
N TYR A 32 4.59 15.53 5.64
CA TYR A 32 5.28 16.77 5.20
C TYR A 32 6.81 16.61 5.21
N PRO A 33 7.47 16.25 6.33
CA PRO A 33 8.92 16.06 6.31
C PRO A 33 9.37 14.90 5.41
N MET A 34 8.57 13.84 5.24
CA MET A 34 8.89 12.76 4.30
C MET A 34 9.02 13.22 2.85
N GLN A 35 8.37 14.33 2.46
CA GLN A 35 8.49 14.87 1.09
C GLN A 35 9.88 15.38 0.75
N ALA A 36 10.68 15.77 1.76
CA ALA A 36 11.99 16.40 1.56
C ALA A 36 13.14 15.65 2.24
N ALA A 37 12.86 14.67 3.11
CA ALA A 37 13.87 13.97 3.89
C ALA A 37 13.59 12.47 3.99
N ALA A 38 14.65 11.68 3.91
CA ALA A 38 14.60 10.26 4.21
C ALA A 38 14.56 10.07 5.74
N ILE A 39 13.37 9.84 6.29
CA ILE A 39 13.19 9.64 7.74
C ILE A 39 13.85 8.32 8.17
N PRO A 40 14.65 8.29 9.24
CA PRO A 40 15.24 7.05 9.75
C PRO A 40 14.16 6.03 10.15
N LYS A 41 14.43 4.75 9.87
CA LYS A 41 13.52 3.64 10.20
C LYS A 41 13.12 3.61 11.68
N GLN A 42 14.05 3.96 12.58
CA GLN A 42 13.74 4.02 14.00
C GLN A 42 12.71 5.11 14.31
N THR A 43 12.83 6.29 13.70
CA THR A 43 11.85 7.37 13.85
C THR A 43 10.48 6.95 13.31
N CYS A 44 10.41 6.28 12.16
CA CYS A 44 9.16 5.70 11.66
C CYS A 44 8.51 4.76 12.69
N LYS A 45 9.29 3.86 13.32
CA LYS A 45 8.80 2.95 14.37
C LYS A 45 8.30 3.69 15.62
N GLU A 46 8.98 4.77 16.03
CA GLU A 46 8.53 5.58 17.17
C GLU A 46 7.22 6.32 16.86
N ILE A 47 7.06 6.84 15.64
CA ILE A 47 5.79 7.44 15.18
C ILE A 47 4.66 6.40 15.23
N GLU A 48 4.88 5.20 14.69
CA GLU A 48 3.91 4.11 14.75
C GLU A 48 3.60 3.67 16.18
N LYS A 49 4.59 3.69 17.08
CA LYS A 49 4.39 3.41 18.51
C LYS A 49 3.47 4.44 19.16
N LEU A 50 3.64 5.72 18.86
CA LEU A 50 2.75 6.79 19.34
C LEU A 50 1.32 6.61 18.81
N CYS A 51 1.16 6.30 17.52
CA CYS A 51 -0.14 6.01 16.92
C CYS A 51 -0.84 4.81 17.58
N ARG A 52 -0.09 3.71 17.81
CA ARG A 52 -0.59 2.50 18.48
C ARG A 52 -1.07 2.78 19.90
N ARG A 53 -0.25 3.44 20.70
CA ARG A 53 -0.59 3.82 22.08
C ARG A 53 -1.84 4.69 22.12
N PHE A 54 -1.97 5.63 21.18
CA PHE A 54 -3.15 6.47 21.09
C PHE A 54 -4.42 5.66 20.73
N ILE A 55 -4.34 4.79 19.72
CA ILE A 55 -5.49 3.97 19.27
C ILE A 55 -6.00 3.05 20.37
N TRP A 56 -5.11 2.31 21.03
CA TRP A 56 -5.51 1.36 22.07
C TRP A 56 -5.78 2.05 23.41
N GLY A 57 -5.19 3.22 23.64
CA GLY A 57 -5.38 4.06 24.81
C GLY A 57 -4.55 3.60 26.01
N GLN A 58 -4.60 4.39 27.07
CA GLN A 58 -4.00 4.11 28.36
C GLN A 58 -5.10 4.08 29.43
N LYS A 59 -4.94 3.26 30.47
CA LYS A 59 -5.76 3.28 31.69
C LYS A 59 -4.82 3.43 32.88
N GLU A 60 -5.02 4.44 33.72
CA GLU A 60 -4.24 4.66 34.95
C GLU A 60 -2.71 4.64 34.71
N GLY A 61 -2.24 5.27 33.63
CA GLY A 61 -0.83 5.30 33.27
C GLY A 61 -0.26 4.00 32.66
N LYS A 62 -1.05 2.92 32.58
CA LYS A 62 -0.66 1.67 31.92
C LYS A 62 -1.21 1.61 30.49
N ASP A 63 -0.36 1.19 29.55
CA ASP A 63 -0.75 0.94 28.15
C ASP A 63 -1.84 -0.16 28.12
N LYS A 64 -2.98 0.10 27.46
CA LYS A 64 -3.98 -0.95 27.24
C LYS A 64 -3.41 -2.00 26.30
N ILE A 65 -3.85 -3.25 26.49
CA ILE A 65 -3.49 -4.36 25.62
C ILE A 65 -3.90 -4.03 24.18
N HIS A 66 -2.96 -4.19 23.26
CA HIS A 66 -3.24 -4.06 21.83
C HIS A 66 -4.01 -5.30 21.37
N LEU A 67 -5.26 -5.13 20.96
CA LEU A 67 -6.13 -6.26 20.62
C LEU A 67 -5.79 -6.84 19.25
N VAL A 68 -5.39 -5.99 18.31
CA VAL A 68 -5.03 -6.38 16.93
C VAL A 68 -3.63 -5.88 16.57
N ASN A 69 -2.88 -6.67 15.80
CA ASN A 69 -1.54 -6.33 15.35
C ASN A 69 -1.55 -5.07 14.47
N TRP A 70 -0.49 -4.27 14.56
CA TRP A 70 -0.30 -3.07 13.76
C TRP A 70 -0.27 -3.35 12.26
N LYS A 71 0.41 -4.44 11.84
CA LYS A 71 0.44 -4.83 10.43
C LYS A 71 -0.98 -5.04 9.90
N THR A 72 -1.83 -5.74 10.65
CA THR A 72 -3.25 -5.95 10.31
C THR A 72 -4.00 -4.62 10.26
N LEU A 73 -3.80 -3.72 11.23
CA LEU A 73 -4.39 -2.38 11.21
C LEU A 73 -3.99 -1.57 9.96
N CYS A 74 -2.79 -1.80 9.42
CA CYS A 74 -2.29 -1.12 8.24
C CYS A 74 -2.90 -1.61 6.92
N LYS A 75 -3.38 -2.86 6.87
CA LYS A 75 -3.99 -3.44 5.67
C LYS A 75 -5.19 -2.62 5.18
N SER A 76 -5.57 -2.86 3.94
CA SER A 76 -6.79 -2.29 3.37
C SER A 76 -8.03 -2.74 4.16
N LYS A 77 -9.13 -1.98 4.08
CA LYS A 77 -10.40 -2.41 4.69
C LYS A 77 -10.94 -3.71 4.09
N GLU A 78 -10.52 -4.05 2.87
CA GLU A 78 -10.94 -5.24 2.14
C GLU A 78 -10.23 -6.50 2.64
N GLU A 79 -9.06 -6.35 3.23
CA GLU A 79 -8.27 -7.42 3.85
C GLU A 79 -8.41 -7.44 5.37
N GLY A 80 -9.44 -6.77 5.89
CA GLY A 80 -9.69 -6.66 7.32
C GLY A 80 -8.78 -5.70 8.06
N GLY A 81 -8.08 -4.80 7.38
CA GLY A 81 -7.37 -3.72 8.06
C GLY A 81 -8.23 -2.49 8.31
N MET A 82 -7.57 -1.46 8.83
CA MET A 82 -8.18 -0.15 9.05
C MET A 82 -7.69 0.87 8.01
N GLY A 83 -6.74 0.55 7.13
CA GLY A 83 -6.16 1.51 6.19
C GLY A 83 -5.29 2.56 6.87
N LEU A 84 -4.61 2.19 7.96
CA LEU A 84 -3.53 3.00 8.51
C LEU A 84 -2.28 2.82 7.64
N ARG A 85 -1.55 3.89 7.37
CA ARG A 85 -0.34 3.78 6.56
C ARG A 85 0.83 3.28 7.39
N ASN A 86 1.56 2.29 6.87
CA ASN A 86 2.85 1.93 7.43
C ASN A 86 3.86 3.06 7.16
N MET A 87 4.48 3.58 8.21
CA MET A 87 5.32 4.79 8.12
C MET A 87 6.62 4.54 7.36
N GLU A 88 7.16 3.32 7.43
CA GLU A 88 8.36 2.95 6.67
C GLU A 88 8.05 2.82 5.18
N LYS A 89 6.96 2.12 4.82
CA LYS A 89 6.50 2.01 3.42
C LYS A 89 6.12 3.38 2.84
N MET A 90 5.49 4.25 3.64
CA MET A 90 5.13 5.62 3.24
C MET A 90 6.36 6.50 3.00
N ASN A 91 7.37 6.41 3.88
CA ASN A 91 8.64 7.12 3.68
C ASN A 91 9.34 6.69 2.39
N LYS A 92 9.37 5.38 2.10
CA LYS A 92 9.85 4.84 0.82
C LYS A 92 9.07 5.37 -0.37
N ALA A 93 7.74 5.41 -0.31
CA ALA A 93 6.91 5.97 -1.38
C ALA A 93 7.20 7.46 -1.66
N PHE A 94 7.54 8.26 -0.64
CA PHE A 94 8.01 9.63 -0.85
C PHE A 94 9.42 9.70 -1.43
N ILE A 95 10.32 8.81 -1.03
CA ILE A 95 11.64 8.72 -1.66
C ILE A 95 11.51 8.31 -3.14
N MET A 96 10.59 7.40 -3.46
CA MET A 96 10.23 7.06 -4.85
C MET A 96 9.71 8.28 -5.62
N LYS A 97 8.93 9.17 -4.99
CA LYS A 97 8.50 10.45 -5.61
C LYS A 97 9.69 11.32 -5.98
N LEU A 98 10.70 11.39 -5.12
CA LEU A 98 11.93 12.13 -5.39
C LEU A 98 12.76 11.47 -6.50
N ALA A 99 12.87 10.14 -6.50
CA ALA A 99 13.52 9.41 -7.59
C ALA A 99 12.82 9.63 -8.94
N TRP A 100 11.49 9.56 -8.96
CA TRP A 100 10.67 9.89 -10.14
C TRP A 100 10.89 11.33 -10.61
N GLY A 101 10.91 12.30 -9.69
CA GLY A 101 11.22 13.69 -10.01
C GLY A 101 12.61 13.85 -10.63
N LEU A 102 13.61 13.12 -10.12
CA LEU A 102 14.97 13.16 -10.69
C LEU A 102 15.01 12.68 -12.16
N MET A 103 14.11 11.78 -12.55
CA MET A 103 14.00 11.26 -13.92
C MET A 103 13.30 12.24 -14.87
N ASN A 104 12.20 12.88 -14.42
CA ASN A 104 11.27 13.59 -15.30
C ASN A 104 11.16 15.11 -15.09
N ASP A 105 11.60 15.64 -13.95
CA ASP A 105 11.45 17.06 -13.59
C ASP A 105 12.72 17.88 -13.93
N THR A 106 12.53 19.16 -14.21
CA THR A 106 13.56 20.16 -14.55
C THR A 106 13.71 21.25 -13.49
N SER A 107 13.09 21.08 -12.33
CA SER A 107 13.17 22.00 -11.20
C SER A 107 14.59 22.17 -10.64
N LEU A 108 14.80 23.24 -9.87
CA LEU A 108 16.14 23.60 -9.35
C LEU A 108 16.76 22.52 -8.47
N TRP A 109 15.97 21.84 -7.64
CA TRP A 109 16.50 20.78 -6.77
C TRP A 109 16.98 19.57 -7.59
N VAL A 110 16.32 19.26 -8.72
CA VAL A 110 16.77 18.20 -9.64
C VAL A 110 18.09 18.59 -10.29
N LYS A 111 18.18 19.80 -10.83
CA LYS A 111 19.42 20.33 -11.44
C LYS A 111 20.58 20.27 -10.45
N PHE A 112 20.37 20.78 -9.24
CA PHE A 112 21.37 20.75 -8.18
C PHE A 112 21.83 19.33 -7.83
N LEU A 113 20.91 18.36 -7.66
CA LEU A 113 21.27 16.98 -7.34
C LEU A 113 22.02 16.30 -8.50
N LYS A 114 21.60 16.53 -9.75
CA LYS A 114 22.28 16.01 -10.94
C LYS A 114 23.71 16.55 -11.04
N ASP A 115 23.89 17.85 -10.86
CA ASP A 115 25.22 18.46 -10.93
C ASP A 115 26.14 18.00 -9.79
N LYS A 116 25.59 17.88 -8.58
CA LYS A 116 26.36 17.47 -7.40
C LYS A 116 26.76 15.99 -7.42
N TYR A 117 25.85 15.10 -7.81
CA TYR A 117 26.05 13.65 -7.63
C TYR A 117 26.18 12.85 -8.93
N MET A 118 25.70 13.36 -10.06
CA MET A 118 25.67 12.64 -11.34
C MET A 118 26.61 13.24 -12.39
N SER A 119 27.35 14.30 -12.06
CA SER A 119 28.28 14.97 -12.98
C SER A 119 29.40 14.06 -13.49
N SER A 120 29.88 13.12 -12.67
CA SER A 120 30.92 12.14 -13.05
C SER A 120 30.37 10.89 -13.75
N ASN A 121 29.07 10.59 -13.61
CA ASN A 121 28.43 9.38 -14.14
C ASN A 121 27.34 9.68 -15.18
N ARG A 122 27.58 10.66 -16.06
CA ARG A 122 26.60 11.11 -17.08
C ARG A 122 26.19 10.00 -18.05
N ARG A 123 27.03 8.99 -18.26
CA ARG A 123 26.82 7.94 -19.27
C ARG A 123 25.77 6.90 -18.86
N ASP A 124 25.67 6.58 -17.57
CA ASP A 124 24.80 5.48 -17.13
C ASP A 124 23.42 5.91 -16.66
N ARG A 125 23.14 7.22 -16.54
CA ARG A 125 21.88 7.84 -16.07
C ARG A 125 21.33 7.29 -14.73
N LYS A 126 21.96 6.29 -14.14
CA LYS A 126 21.64 5.65 -12.88
C LYS A 126 22.40 6.37 -11.75
N PRO A 127 21.70 6.84 -10.71
CA PRO A 127 22.34 7.44 -9.56
C PRO A 127 23.09 6.38 -8.74
N VAL A 128 24.34 6.71 -8.37
CA VAL A 128 25.20 5.87 -7.56
C VAL A 128 25.51 6.61 -6.27
N ALA A 129 25.49 5.90 -5.14
CA ALA A 129 25.75 6.47 -3.83
C ALA A 129 27.14 6.10 -3.32
N ASN A 130 27.86 7.09 -2.82
CA ASN A 130 29.14 6.95 -2.14
C ASN A 130 29.00 7.02 -0.61
N ALA A 131 30.03 6.55 0.11
CA ALA A 131 30.04 6.53 1.58
C ALA A 131 29.86 7.92 2.22
N ARG A 132 30.35 8.99 1.58
CA ARG A 132 30.27 10.37 2.09
C ARG A 132 29.02 11.14 1.64
N ASP A 133 28.17 10.53 0.81
CA ASP A 133 26.99 11.22 0.30
C ASP A 133 25.91 11.42 1.36
N SER A 134 25.00 12.35 1.07
CA SER A 134 23.88 12.65 1.96
C SER A 134 22.97 11.43 2.15
N VAL A 135 22.31 11.38 3.32
CA VAL A 135 21.37 10.31 3.65
C VAL A 135 20.22 10.24 2.64
N LEU A 136 19.74 11.41 2.20
CA LEU A 136 18.68 11.50 1.19
C LEU A 136 19.13 10.94 -0.16
N TRP A 137 20.33 11.29 -0.63
CA TRP A 137 20.86 10.79 -1.91
C TRP A 137 20.99 9.27 -1.89
N LYS A 138 21.57 8.73 -0.81
CA LYS A 138 21.66 7.27 -0.58
C LYS A 138 20.28 6.60 -0.60
N ALA A 139 19.26 7.25 -0.03
CA ALA A 139 17.90 6.72 -0.03
C ALA A 139 17.29 6.73 -1.44
N ILE A 140 17.47 7.80 -2.21
CA ILE A 140 17.03 7.89 -3.61
C ILE A 140 17.68 6.79 -4.45
N CYS A 141 19.00 6.60 -4.34
CA CYS A 141 19.73 5.55 -5.06
C CYS A 141 19.18 4.15 -4.75
N LYS A 142 18.81 3.87 -3.49
CA LYS A 142 18.23 2.57 -3.07
C LYS A 142 16.86 2.30 -3.67
N GLU A 143 16.07 3.34 -3.87
CA GLU A 143 14.69 3.20 -4.38
C GLU A 143 14.65 3.35 -5.91
N TRP A 144 15.75 3.76 -6.54
CA TRP A 144 15.86 4.03 -7.98
C TRP A 144 15.44 2.85 -8.84
N ASP A 145 16.00 1.66 -8.60
CA ASP A 145 15.75 0.48 -9.44
C ASP A 145 14.27 0.08 -9.40
N VAL A 146 13.61 0.23 -8.26
CA VAL A 146 12.18 -0.06 -8.12
C VAL A 146 11.34 0.96 -8.88
N VAL A 147 11.71 2.25 -8.86
CA VAL A 147 11.02 3.27 -9.66
C VAL A 147 11.22 3.02 -11.14
N HIS A 148 12.46 2.74 -11.56
CA HIS A 148 12.81 2.50 -12.97
C HIS A 148 12.10 1.26 -13.55
N GLN A 149 11.95 0.18 -12.76
CA GLN A 149 11.20 -1.01 -13.19
C GLN A 149 9.70 -0.77 -13.39
N ASN A 150 9.15 0.23 -12.70
CA ASN A 150 7.72 0.62 -12.76
C ASN A 150 7.50 1.87 -13.62
N ALA A 151 8.51 2.27 -14.38
CA ALA A 151 8.48 3.40 -15.30
C ALA A 151 8.67 2.89 -16.72
N SER A 152 7.89 3.46 -17.64
CA SER A 152 8.05 3.29 -19.07
C SER A 152 8.06 4.64 -19.76
N TRP A 153 8.42 4.66 -21.04
CA TRP A 153 8.39 5.84 -21.88
C TRP A 153 7.31 5.67 -22.94
N ASN A 154 6.45 6.67 -23.05
CA ASN A 154 5.63 6.88 -24.23
C ASN A 154 6.45 7.71 -25.21
N LEU A 155 6.74 7.13 -26.37
CA LEU A 155 7.57 7.73 -27.40
C LEU A 155 6.86 8.92 -28.04
N GLY A 156 7.61 10.01 -28.21
CA GLY A 156 7.26 11.13 -29.07
C GLY A 156 8.41 11.34 -30.05
N ASP A 157 9.18 12.42 -29.89
CA ASP A 157 10.32 12.74 -30.76
C ASP A 157 11.54 11.82 -30.62
N GLY A 158 11.56 10.92 -29.63
CA GLY A 158 12.59 9.90 -29.43
C GLY A 158 13.95 10.41 -28.98
N LYS A 159 14.10 11.71 -28.69
CA LYS A 159 15.41 12.34 -28.38
C LYS A 159 15.86 12.11 -26.95
N LYS A 160 14.94 11.82 -26.03
CA LYS A 160 15.26 11.64 -24.60
C LYS A 160 15.44 10.17 -24.26
N VAL A 161 14.77 9.27 -24.95
CA VAL A 161 14.74 7.83 -24.65
C VAL A 161 15.95 7.11 -25.24
N LEU A 162 16.66 6.33 -24.43
CA LEU A 162 17.74 5.46 -24.90
C LEU A 162 17.17 4.16 -25.45
N PHE A 163 17.48 3.84 -26.70
CA PHE A 163 16.91 2.71 -27.42
C PHE A 163 17.09 1.37 -26.66
N TRP A 164 18.29 1.15 -26.11
CA TRP A 164 18.64 -0.12 -25.45
C TRP A 164 18.32 -0.18 -23.97
N LYS A 165 18.52 0.93 -23.24
CA LYS A 165 18.51 0.95 -21.77
C LYS A 165 17.13 1.29 -21.19
N ASP A 166 16.34 2.10 -21.89
CA ASP A 166 15.04 2.56 -21.41
C ASP A 166 13.91 1.60 -21.85
N ARG A 167 12.86 1.52 -21.05
CA ARG A 167 11.66 0.73 -21.36
C ARG A 167 10.66 1.58 -22.13
N TRP A 168 10.59 1.39 -23.44
CA TRP A 168 9.60 2.04 -24.31
C TRP A 168 8.74 1.03 -25.08
N LEU A 169 9.09 -0.26 -25.03
CA LEU A 169 8.24 -1.37 -25.44
C LEU A 169 7.55 -1.98 -24.22
N GLU A 170 6.23 -1.81 -24.12
CA GLU A 170 5.45 -2.17 -22.93
C GLU A 170 5.67 -3.61 -22.45
N SER A 171 5.70 -4.57 -23.38
CA SER A 171 5.75 -6.02 -23.09
C SER A 171 7.15 -6.60 -22.94
N SER A 172 8.20 -5.88 -23.37
CA SER A 172 9.54 -6.46 -23.52
C SER A 172 10.54 -5.95 -22.47
N GLY A 173 10.25 -4.85 -21.77
CA GLY A 173 11.23 -4.20 -20.90
C GLY A 173 12.40 -3.59 -21.71
N PRO A 174 13.53 -3.26 -21.05
CA PRO A 174 14.72 -2.76 -21.75
C PRO A 174 15.25 -3.76 -22.79
N LEU A 175 15.49 -3.29 -24.01
CA LEU A 175 15.96 -4.13 -25.12
C LEU A 175 17.30 -4.80 -24.85
N ILE A 176 18.17 -4.16 -24.08
CA ILE A 176 19.48 -4.72 -23.70
C ILE A 176 19.37 -6.08 -22.98
N ASN A 177 18.26 -6.35 -22.30
CA ASN A 177 18.03 -7.61 -21.60
C ASN A 177 17.76 -8.79 -22.56
N HIS A 178 17.48 -8.51 -23.83
CA HIS A 178 17.25 -9.51 -24.88
C HIS A 178 18.47 -9.75 -25.75
N VAL A 179 19.50 -8.92 -25.61
CA VAL A 179 20.78 -9.10 -26.30
C VAL A 179 21.58 -10.18 -25.60
N HIS A 180 22.28 -11.02 -26.37
CA HIS A 180 23.13 -12.05 -25.81
C HIS A 180 24.24 -11.43 -24.91
N PRO A 181 24.47 -11.91 -23.67
CA PRO A 181 25.33 -11.23 -22.68
C PRO A 181 26.79 -11.01 -23.09
N ARG A 182 27.29 -11.76 -24.09
CA ARG A 182 28.67 -11.64 -24.61
C ARG A 182 28.79 -10.65 -25.78
N THR A 183 27.67 -10.12 -26.27
CA THR A 183 27.66 -9.25 -27.43
C THR A 183 27.87 -7.80 -27.01
N GLN A 184 28.87 -7.14 -27.58
CA GLN A 184 29.10 -5.72 -27.36
C GLN A 184 28.15 -4.91 -28.24
N VAL A 185 27.37 -4.02 -27.63
CA VAL A 185 26.45 -3.12 -28.35
C VAL A 185 27.13 -1.76 -28.47
N GLU A 186 27.63 -1.42 -29.65
CA GLU A 186 28.32 -0.14 -29.89
C GLU A 186 27.38 1.07 -29.74
N THR A 187 26.10 0.88 -30.08
CA THR A 187 25.05 1.89 -30.04
C THR A 187 24.34 1.96 -28.68
N ILE A 188 24.92 1.43 -27.60
CA ILE A 188 24.29 1.30 -26.28
C ILE A 188 23.74 2.62 -25.69
N ASN A 189 24.31 3.76 -26.09
CA ASN A 189 23.91 5.10 -25.65
C ASN A 189 23.12 5.88 -26.71
N TYR A 190 22.73 5.25 -27.82
CA TYR A 190 21.93 5.88 -28.85
C TYR A 190 20.50 6.05 -28.37
N THR A 191 19.90 7.17 -28.76
CA THR A 191 18.51 7.45 -28.52
C THR A 191 17.62 6.70 -29.53
N VAL A 192 16.32 6.68 -29.29
CA VAL A 192 15.37 6.09 -30.25
C VAL A 192 15.40 6.90 -31.55
N ALA A 193 15.52 8.23 -31.49
CA ALA A 193 15.68 9.09 -32.66
C ALA A 193 16.93 8.76 -33.48
N ASP A 194 18.05 8.42 -32.84
CA ASP A 194 19.29 8.03 -33.55
C ASP A 194 19.13 6.73 -34.37
N MET A 195 18.16 5.90 -34.01
CA MET A 195 17.84 4.62 -34.67
C MET A 195 16.87 4.78 -35.85
N VAL A 196 16.46 6.01 -36.16
CA VAL A 196 15.62 6.35 -37.30
C VAL A 196 16.48 7.04 -38.37
N ASP A 197 16.25 6.71 -39.63
CA ASP A 197 16.89 7.37 -40.76
C ASP A 197 16.19 8.70 -41.12
N ASN A 198 16.78 9.46 -42.04
CA ASN A 198 16.19 10.73 -42.49
C ASN A 198 14.88 10.54 -43.28
N GLY A 199 14.57 9.31 -43.72
CA GLY A 199 13.33 8.95 -44.39
C GLY A 199 12.21 8.56 -43.42
N GLY A 200 12.46 8.56 -42.10
CA GLY A 200 11.49 8.17 -41.08
C GLY A 200 11.32 6.67 -40.93
N ASN A 201 12.31 5.86 -41.33
CA ASN A 201 12.32 4.41 -41.15
C ASN A 201 13.32 3.97 -40.09
N TRP A 202 13.04 2.85 -39.42
CA TRP A 202 13.99 2.21 -38.53
C TRP A 202 15.23 1.75 -39.30
N LYS A 203 16.42 2.02 -38.74
CA LYS A 203 17.72 1.49 -39.21
C LYS A 203 17.89 0.02 -38.80
N TRP A 204 17.11 -0.87 -39.41
CA TRP A 204 17.03 -2.28 -39.04
C TRP A 204 18.39 -3.00 -39.09
N ASP A 205 19.25 -2.63 -40.03
CA ASP A 205 20.61 -3.14 -40.20
C ASP A 205 21.45 -3.03 -38.92
N ILE A 206 21.23 -1.98 -38.12
CA ILE A 206 22.00 -1.69 -36.92
C ILE A 206 21.67 -2.65 -35.77
N PHE A 207 20.40 -3.03 -35.59
CA PHE A 207 19.97 -3.69 -34.36
C PHE A 207 19.17 -4.98 -34.56
N ALA A 208 18.65 -5.27 -35.76
CA ALA A 208 17.80 -6.44 -35.98
C ALA A 208 18.53 -7.75 -35.68
N HIS A 209 19.82 -7.84 -36.00
CA HIS A 209 20.64 -9.04 -35.76
C HIS A 209 20.94 -9.29 -34.27
N LEU A 210 20.69 -8.30 -33.40
CA LEU A 210 20.98 -8.38 -31.96
C LEU A 210 19.77 -8.83 -31.13
N LEU A 211 18.58 -8.86 -31.72
CA LEU A 211 17.31 -9.06 -31.01
C LEU A 211 16.56 -10.30 -31.51
N PRO A 212 15.85 -11.01 -30.61
CA PRO A 212 14.94 -12.08 -31.00
C PRO A 212 13.78 -11.56 -31.88
N VAL A 213 13.28 -12.41 -32.77
CA VAL A 213 12.19 -12.08 -33.70
C VAL A 213 10.95 -11.55 -32.98
N GLN A 214 10.62 -12.09 -31.80
CA GLN A 214 9.45 -11.65 -31.02
C GLN A 214 9.56 -10.18 -30.59
N VAL A 215 10.76 -9.73 -30.24
CA VAL A 215 11.02 -8.35 -29.83
C VAL A 215 10.98 -7.43 -31.05
N LEU A 216 11.51 -7.88 -32.19
CA LEU A 216 11.46 -7.15 -33.45
C LEU A 216 10.03 -6.93 -33.93
N MET A 217 9.14 -7.93 -33.82
CA MET A 217 7.72 -7.77 -34.13
C MET A 217 7.08 -6.66 -33.29
N GLY A 218 7.49 -6.53 -32.02
CA GLY A 218 7.07 -5.42 -31.16
C GLY A 218 7.50 -4.08 -31.74
N ILE A 219 8.76 -3.95 -32.17
CA ILE A 219 9.29 -2.70 -32.76
C ILE A 219 8.61 -2.36 -34.09
N VAL A 220 8.32 -3.36 -34.93
CA VAL A 220 7.59 -3.16 -36.20
C VAL A 220 6.20 -2.56 -35.97
N GLY A 221 5.55 -2.88 -34.84
CA GLY A 221 4.27 -2.31 -34.46
C GLY A 221 4.32 -0.82 -34.08
N PHE A 222 5.51 -0.26 -33.84
CA PHE A 222 5.68 1.17 -33.54
C PHE A 222 6.05 1.95 -34.80
N ILE A 223 5.37 3.08 -34.98
CA ILE A 223 5.75 4.09 -35.96
C ILE A 223 7.07 4.71 -35.48
N PRO A 224 8.13 4.77 -36.32
CA PRO A 224 9.37 5.44 -35.97
C PRO A 224 9.12 6.90 -35.55
N PRO A 225 9.76 7.37 -34.46
CA PRO A 225 9.55 8.73 -33.97
C PRO A 225 9.94 9.77 -35.01
N ARG A 226 9.13 10.83 -35.13
CA ARG A 226 9.38 11.97 -36.03
C ARG A 226 9.86 13.19 -35.26
N TRP A 227 10.61 14.05 -35.94
CA TRP A 227 11.25 15.21 -35.32
C TRP A 227 10.26 16.32 -34.90
N ASP A 228 9.06 16.32 -35.46
CA ASP A 228 7.96 17.28 -35.24
C ASP A 228 6.91 16.81 -34.23
N GLU A 229 7.07 15.60 -33.67
CA GLU A 229 6.19 15.08 -32.63
C GLU A 229 6.40 15.74 -31.27
N ASN A 230 5.46 15.49 -30.35
CA ASN A 230 5.58 15.94 -28.97
C ASN A 230 6.81 15.34 -28.30
N GLU A 231 7.28 15.96 -27.22
CA GLU A 231 8.41 15.42 -26.45
C GLU A 231 8.07 14.05 -25.84
N ASP A 232 9.08 13.19 -25.72
CA ASP A 232 8.97 11.91 -25.00
C ASP A 232 8.44 12.12 -23.57
N LEU A 233 7.48 11.27 -23.17
CA LEU A 233 6.83 11.33 -21.86
C LEU A 233 7.08 10.08 -21.04
N MET A 234 7.52 10.27 -19.80
CA MET A 234 7.65 9.17 -18.85
C MET A 234 6.28 8.82 -18.23
N VAL A 235 5.96 7.53 -18.22
CA VAL A 235 4.70 6.95 -17.76
C VAL A 235 4.95 6.06 -16.56
N TRP A 236 4.13 6.22 -15.53
CA TRP A 236 4.14 5.38 -14.33
C TRP A 236 3.18 4.21 -14.52
N ASP A 237 3.72 3.00 -14.71
CA ASP A 237 2.97 1.81 -15.13
C ASP A 237 1.91 1.38 -14.12
N GLN A 238 2.07 1.79 -12.85
CA GLN A 238 1.18 1.41 -11.76
C GLN A 238 -0.02 2.36 -11.62
N ALA A 239 -0.25 3.22 -12.62
CA ALA A 239 -1.42 4.08 -12.70
C ALA A 239 -2.01 4.01 -14.10
N SER A 240 -3.33 3.80 -14.21
CA SER A 240 -4.04 3.73 -15.50
C SER A 240 -3.96 5.01 -16.32
N ASN A 241 -3.70 6.16 -15.68
CA ASN A 241 -3.51 7.44 -16.35
C ASN A 241 -2.02 7.80 -16.56
N GLY A 242 -1.11 6.87 -16.27
CA GLY A 242 0.33 7.07 -16.39
C GLY A 242 0.96 8.05 -15.41
N ARG A 243 0.19 8.66 -14.49
CA ARG A 243 0.71 9.68 -13.57
C ARG A 243 1.23 9.05 -12.29
N PHE A 244 2.45 9.42 -11.93
CA PHE A 244 3.01 9.07 -10.64
C PHE A 244 2.21 9.69 -9.50
N THR A 245 1.84 8.87 -8.51
CA THR A 245 1.31 9.37 -7.25
C THR A 245 1.98 8.64 -6.09
N VAL A 246 2.10 9.31 -4.94
CA VAL A 246 2.59 8.65 -3.71
C VAL A 246 1.69 7.48 -3.30
N ARG A 247 0.41 7.52 -3.67
CA ARG A 247 -0.54 6.42 -3.44
C ARG A 247 -0.15 5.17 -4.22
N THR A 248 0.06 5.27 -5.52
CA THR A 248 0.43 4.14 -6.37
C THR A 248 1.83 3.64 -6.05
N ALA A 249 2.77 4.53 -5.73
CA ALA A 249 4.10 4.14 -5.22
C ALA A 249 4.05 3.39 -3.88
N TYR A 250 3.11 3.75 -3.00
CA TYR A 250 2.89 3.03 -1.75
C TYR A 250 2.33 1.63 -1.99
N MET A 251 1.44 1.46 -2.98
CA MET A 251 0.90 0.15 -3.37
C MET A 251 2.00 -0.80 -3.86
N VAL A 252 2.96 -0.32 -4.66
CA VAL A 252 4.16 -1.09 -5.05
C VAL A 252 4.96 -1.60 -3.85
N ARG A 253 4.95 -0.85 -2.73
CA ARG A 253 5.59 -1.27 -1.47
C ARG A 253 4.71 -2.16 -0.61
N GLU A 254 3.42 -2.30 -0.94
CA GLU A 254 2.48 -3.22 -0.30
C GLU A 254 2.30 -4.55 -1.05
N GLU A 255 2.45 -4.55 -2.38
CA GLU A 255 2.34 -5.74 -3.23
C GLU A 255 3.24 -6.89 -2.73
N GLY A 256 2.58 -7.96 -2.30
CA GLY A 256 3.16 -9.06 -1.51
C GLY A 256 2.21 -9.57 -0.42
N GLU A 257 1.14 -8.84 -0.11
CA GLU A 257 0.05 -9.28 0.77
C GLU A 257 -1.15 -9.71 -0.11
N THR A 258 -1.50 -11.00 -0.09
CA THR A 258 -2.45 -11.67 -1.00
C THR A 258 -3.89 -11.13 -0.97
N MET A 259 -4.50 -10.98 -2.15
CA MET A 259 -5.88 -10.46 -2.37
C MET A 259 -7.02 -11.46 -2.07
N ASN A 260 -6.79 -12.52 -1.30
CA ASN A 260 -7.88 -13.41 -0.85
C ASN A 260 -8.45 -12.91 0.49
N GLY A 261 -9.15 -11.78 0.44
CA GLY A 261 -9.86 -11.23 1.59
C GLY A 261 -11.08 -12.09 1.95
N ASP A 262 -11.20 -12.43 3.24
CA ASP A 262 -12.39 -13.10 3.78
C ASP A 262 -13.66 -12.30 3.43
N PRO A 263 -14.72 -12.95 2.89
CA PRO A 263 -16.00 -12.30 2.57
C PRO A 263 -16.58 -11.44 3.69
N ILE A 264 -16.28 -11.77 4.96
CA ILE A 264 -16.74 -11.01 6.13
C ILE A 264 -16.37 -9.52 6.06
N TRP A 265 -15.23 -9.18 5.44
CA TRP A 265 -14.78 -7.78 5.33
C TRP A 265 -15.67 -6.96 4.39
N LYS A 266 -16.20 -7.60 3.33
CA LYS A 266 -17.16 -6.96 2.42
C LYS A 266 -18.47 -6.67 3.14
N ILE A 267 -18.93 -7.61 3.97
CA ILE A 267 -20.14 -7.48 4.81
C ILE A 267 -19.98 -6.31 5.79
N ILE A 268 -18.90 -6.29 6.57
CA ILE A 268 -18.63 -5.21 7.54
C ILE A 268 -18.47 -3.84 6.84
N LYS A 269 -17.87 -3.79 5.65
CA LYS A 269 -17.72 -2.57 4.87
C LYS A 269 -19.08 -1.97 4.48
N LYS A 270 -20.06 -2.81 4.12
CA LYS A 270 -21.42 -2.42 3.72
C LYS A 270 -22.27 -1.85 4.86
N TRP A 271 -21.90 -2.06 6.13
CA TRP A 271 -22.63 -1.53 7.29
C TRP A 271 -22.85 -0.01 7.22
N LYS A 272 -24.12 0.42 7.23
CA LYS A 272 -24.53 1.84 7.11
C LYS A 272 -24.75 2.54 8.46
N GLY A 273 -24.85 1.79 9.57
CA GLY A 273 -25.03 2.37 10.90
C GLY A 273 -23.77 3.05 11.48
N MET A 274 -23.83 3.40 12.76
CA MET A 274 -22.75 4.13 13.46
C MET A 274 -21.37 3.45 13.34
N GLU A 275 -20.32 4.23 13.10
CA GLU A 275 -18.94 3.74 12.92
C GLU A 275 -18.41 2.96 14.15
N ARG A 276 -18.86 3.31 15.36
CA ARG A 276 -18.50 2.56 16.58
C ARG A 276 -18.94 1.09 16.52
N ILE A 277 -20.09 0.82 15.90
CA ILE A 277 -20.60 -0.55 15.70
C ILE A 277 -19.79 -1.24 14.62
N LYS A 278 -19.48 -0.56 13.51
CA LYS A 278 -18.62 -1.11 12.45
C LYS A 278 -17.25 -1.54 12.99
N VAL A 279 -16.62 -0.70 13.82
CA VAL A 279 -15.34 -1.03 14.47
C VAL A 279 -15.49 -2.17 15.48
N PHE A 280 -16.63 -2.27 16.17
CA PHE A 280 -16.92 -3.42 17.03
C PHE A 280 -17.06 -4.73 16.21
N LEU A 281 -17.82 -4.72 15.11
CA LEU A 281 -17.93 -5.88 14.20
C LEU A 281 -16.56 -6.27 13.63
N TRP A 282 -15.73 -5.28 13.32
CA TRP A 282 -14.34 -5.53 12.93
C TRP A 282 -13.52 -6.20 14.03
N THR A 283 -13.65 -5.79 15.30
CA THR A 283 -12.98 -6.49 16.41
C THR A 283 -13.50 -7.91 16.60
N VAL A 284 -14.79 -8.14 16.35
CA VAL A 284 -15.43 -9.47 16.38
C VAL A 284 -14.84 -10.37 15.29
N ALA A 285 -14.74 -9.88 14.06
CA ALA A 285 -14.16 -10.62 12.93
C ALA A 285 -12.67 -10.97 13.10
N HIS A 286 -11.92 -10.15 13.85
CA HIS A 286 -10.54 -10.46 14.24
C HIS A 286 -10.40 -11.36 15.48
N ASN A 287 -11.51 -11.85 16.05
CA ASN A 287 -11.53 -12.56 17.32
C ASN A 287 -10.80 -11.78 18.45
N ALA A 288 -10.95 -10.46 18.43
CA ALA A 288 -10.17 -9.53 19.25
C ALA A 288 -10.95 -8.98 20.45
N VAL A 289 -12.21 -9.43 20.62
CA VAL A 289 -13.01 -9.12 21.80
C VAL A 289 -12.45 -9.88 23.00
N MET A 290 -12.33 -9.23 24.16
CA MET A 290 -11.71 -9.77 25.36
C MET A 290 -12.63 -10.75 26.11
N THR A 291 -13.07 -11.82 25.44
CA THR A 291 -13.77 -12.94 26.09
C THR A 291 -12.82 -13.73 26.97
N ASN A 292 -13.34 -14.57 27.87
CA ASN A 292 -12.47 -15.37 28.74
C ASN A 292 -11.54 -16.32 27.95
N ASP A 293 -11.97 -16.85 26.81
CA ASP A 293 -11.08 -17.61 25.91
C ASP A 293 -9.88 -16.76 25.43
N VAL A 294 -10.14 -15.54 24.93
CA VAL A 294 -9.07 -14.62 24.47
C VAL A 294 -8.18 -14.16 25.64
N ARG A 295 -8.76 -13.95 26.83
CA ARG A 295 -8.01 -13.59 28.05
C ARG A 295 -7.11 -14.75 28.49
N TRP A 296 -7.60 -15.99 28.41
CA TRP A 296 -6.85 -17.20 28.76
C TRP A 296 -5.70 -17.43 27.79
N GLN A 297 -5.94 -17.32 26.48
CA GLN A 297 -4.88 -17.40 25.45
C GLN A 297 -3.78 -16.34 25.67
N ARG A 298 -4.13 -15.18 26.23
CA ARG A 298 -3.22 -14.09 26.57
C ARG A 298 -2.64 -14.19 27.99
N ARG A 299 -2.91 -15.26 28.74
CA ARG A 299 -2.45 -15.49 30.13
C ARG A 299 -2.87 -14.39 31.11
N ILE A 300 -4.08 -13.84 30.91
CA ILE A 300 -4.68 -12.80 31.78
C ILE A 300 -5.64 -13.43 32.79
N THR A 301 -6.12 -14.64 32.52
CA THR A 301 -6.99 -15.41 33.41
C THR A 301 -6.71 -16.89 33.25
N ASP A 302 -6.96 -17.67 34.30
CA ASP A 302 -6.80 -19.12 34.29
C ASP A 302 -8.07 -19.86 33.88
N ASN A 303 -9.20 -19.15 33.79
CA ASN A 303 -10.49 -19.74 33.45
C ASN A 303 -10.99 -19.22 32.10
N ARG A 304 -11.20 -20.14 31.14
CA ARG A 304 -11.74 -19.84 29.80
C ARG A 304 -13.26 -19.94 29.70
N CYS A 305 -13.93 -20.38 30.76
CA CYS A 305 -15.35 -20.69 30.75
C CYS A 305 -16.22 -19.44 30.89
N CYS A 306 -17.46 -19.54 30.41
CA CYS A 306 -18.46 -18.50 30.59
C CYS A 306 -18.95 -18.48 32.05
N SER A 307 -19.20 -17.29 32.60
CA SER A 307 -19.74 -17.14 33.97
C SER A 307 -21.23 -17.50 34.10
N HIS A 308 -21.92 -17.73 32.99
CA HIS A 308 -23.35 -18.03 32.95
C HIS A 308 -23.68 -19.42 32.44
N CYS A 309 -22.72 -20.09 31.81
CA CYS A 309 -22.88 -21.41 31.23
C CYS A 309 -21.95 -22.37 31.95
N VAL A 310 -22.44 -23.57 32.27
CA VAL A 310 -21.63 -24.57 32.97
C VAL A 310 -20.63 -25.18 31.97
N ASN A 311 -19.34 -25.03 32.23
CA ASN A 311 -18.21 -25.63 31.47
C ASN A 311 -18.12 -25.31 29.97
N GLU A 312 -18.86 -24.32 29.48
CA GLU A 312 -18.76 -23.84 28.09
C GLU A 312 -17.66 -22.79 27.92
N VAL A 313 -16.89 -22.89 26.84
CA VAL A 313 -15.83 -21.92 26.52
C VAL A 313 -16.45 -20.59 26.10
N GLU A 314 -16.02 -19.51 26.74
CA GLU A 314 -16.47 -18.16 26.41
C GLU A 314 -15.76 -17.64 25.15
N SER A 315 -16.15 -18.15 23.98
CA SER A 315 -15.71 -17.65 22.68
C SER A 315 -16.49 -16.40 22.26
N VAL A 316 -16.02 -15.70 21.22
CA VAL A 316 -16.74 -14.53 20.67
C VAL A 316 -18.13 -14.90 20.17
N ILE A 317 -18.28 -16.03 19.48
CA ILE A 317 -19.58 -16.52 19.01
C ILE A 317 -20.46 -16.91 20.20
N HIS A 318 -19.89 -17.55 21.22
CA HIS A 318 -20.64 -17.89 22.42
C HIS A 318 -21.24 -16.65 23.09
N VAL A 319 -20.40 -15.66 23.41
CA VAL A 319 -20.86 -14.44 24.09
C VAL A 319 -21.90 -13.67 23.28
N LEU A 320 -21.71 -13.62 21.95
CA LEU A 320 -22.57 -12.79 21.09
C LEU A 320 -23.81 -13.51 20.59
N ARG A 321 -23.86 -14.86 20.60
CA ARG A 321 -24.94 -15.63 19.96
C ARG A 321 -25.36 -16.86 20.74
N ASP A 322 -24.43 -17.78 21.05
CA ASP A 322 -24.80 -19.13 21.51
C ASP A 322 -25.06 -19.22 23.01
N CYS A 323 -24.55 -18.28 23.80
CA CYS A 323 -24.83 -18.19 25.23
C CYS A 323 -26.35 -18.11 25.45
N PRO A 324 -26.96 -18.88 26.37
CA PRO A 324 -28.40 -18.90 26.58
C PRO A 324 -29.03 -17.52 26.80
N LYS A 325 -28.29 -16.59 27.42
CA LYS A 325 -28.72 -15.19 27.57
C LYS A 325 -28.78 -14.45 26.24
N ALA A 326 -27.74 -14.57 25.41
CA ALA A 326 -27.70 -13.96 24.08
C ALA A 326 -28.73 -14.61 23.14
N ARG A 327 -28.83 -15.94 23.18
CA ARG A 327 -29.77 -16.73 22.38
C ARG A 327 -31.22 -16.30 22.56
N LYS A 328 -31.65 -16.10 23.81
CA LYS A 328 -33.00 -15.59 24.12
C LYS A 328 -33.30 -14.24 23.46
N ILE A 329 -32.31 -13.35 23.38
CA ILE A 329 -32.46 -12.06 22.69
C ILE A 329 -32.61 -12.31 21.18
N TRP A 330 -31.77 -13.18 20.61
CA TRP A 330 -31.82 -13.50 19.19
C TRP A 330 -33.11 -14.18 18.76
N GLU A 331 -33.69 -15.04 19.60
CA GLU A 331 -34.97 -15.68 19.31
C GLU A 331 -36.12 -14.65 19.15
N VAL A 332 -36.01 -13.46 19.74
CA VAL A 332 -36.98 -12.36 19.53
C VAL A 332 -36.82 -11.72 18.14
N PHE A 333 -35.59 -11.65 17.62
CA PHE A 333 -35.29 -10.93 16.36
C PHE A 333 -35.15 -11.83 15.13
N VAL A 334 -34.87 -13.12 15.32
CA VAL A 334 -34.65 -14.10 14.23
C VAL A 334 -35.93 -14.92 14.05
N LYS A 335 -36.52 -14.85 12.84
CA LYS A 335 -37.71 -15.62 12.45
C LYS A 335 -37.43 -17.12 12.62
N ILE A 336 -38.44 -17.88 13.03
CA ILE A 336 -38.30 -19.31 13.38
C ILE A 336 -37.65 -20.10 12.23
N GLU A 337 -38.04 -19.81 10.99
CA GLU A 337 -37.55 -20.44 9.75
C GLU A 337 -36.05 -20.23 9.51
N GLU A 338 -35.46 -19.14 10.00
CA GLU A 338 -34.07 -18.77 9.76
C GLU A 338 -33.14 -19.18 10.91
N ARG A 339 -33.69 -19.71 12.02
CA ARG A 339 -32.93 -20.02 13.24
C ARG A 339 -31.91 -21.14 13.00
N GLU A 340 -32.26 -22.18 12.24
CA GLU A 340 -31.33 -23.28 11.97
C GLU A 340 -30.07 -22.80 11.23
N GLU A 341 -30.22 -21.91 10.24
CA GLU A 341 -29.10 -21.33 9.51
C GLU A 341 -28.33 -20.32 10.38
N PHE A 342 -29.02 -19.49 11.17
CA PHE A 342 -28.40 -18.45 11.99
C PHE A 342 -27.49 -19.00 13.10
N PHE A 343 -27.87 -20.11 13.74
CA PHE A 343 -27.09 -20.72 14.82
C PHE A 343 -25.98 -21.68 14.33
N GLN A 344 -25.72 -21.75 13.01
CA GLN A 344 -24.57 -22.50 12.47
C GLN A 344 -23.22 -21.90 12.91
N PRO A 345 -22.12 -22.67 13.01
CA PRO A 345 -20.87 -22.22 13.60
C PRO A 345 -20.13 -21.05 12.90
N LYS A 346 -20.56 -20.60 11.72
CA LYS A 346 -19.85 -19.55 10.96
C LYS A 346 -20.22 -18.13 11.42
N LEU A 347 -19.23 -17.40 11.93
CA LEU A 347 -19.33 -15.99 12.34
C LEU A 347 -19.91 -15.07 11.24
N VAL A 348 -19.54 -15.34 9.99
CA VAL A 348 -19.97 -14.57 8.81
C VAL A 348 -21.49 -14.43 8.76
N ARG A 349 -22.23 -15.50 9.05
CA ARG A 349 -23.70 -15.52 8.98
C ARG A 349 -24.35 -14.64 10.05
N MET A 350 -23.82 -14.63 11.26
CA MET A 350 -24.30 -13.75 12.33
C MET A 350 -24.12 -12.27 11.98
N VAL A 351 -22.98 -11.92 11.36
CA VAL A 351 -22.68 -10.54 10.97
C VAL A 351 -23.55 -10.11 9.78
N ASP A 352 -23.80 -11.00 8.83
CA ASP A 352 -24.65 -10.75 7.66
C ASP A 352 -26.12 -10.53 8.07
N PHE A 353 -26.65 -11.38 8.96
CA PHE A 353 -28.04 -11.30 9.41
C PHE A 353 -28.39 -9.96 10.10
N LYS A 354 -27.45 -9.37 10.86
CA LYS A 354 -27.67 -8.04 11.46
C LYS A 354 -27.82 -6.92 10.44
N LEU A 355 -27.27 -7.06 9.24
CA LEU A 355 -27.42 -6.06 8.18
C LEU A 355 -28.80 -6.14 7.53
N ILE A 356 -29.32 -7.36 7.36
CA ILE A 356 -30.64 -7.61 6.76
C ILE A 356 -31.74 -7.02 7.65
N VAL A 357 -31.69 -7.25 8.97
CA VAL A 357 -32.68 -6.69 9.92
C VAL A 357 -32.66 -5.16 9.94
N GLN A 358 -31.52 -4.51 9.65
CA GLN A 358 -31.50 -3.05 9.51
C GLN A 358 -32.20 -2.56 8.25
N GLU A 359 -32.11 -3.27 7.13
CA GLU A 359 -32.81 -2.85 5.90
C GLU A 359 -34.33 -2.93 6.07
N GLU A 360 -34.86 -3.90 6.83
CA GLU A 360 -36.29 -4.00 7.13
C GLU A 360 -36.77 -2.94 8.14
N VAL A 361 -35.95 -2.55 9.12
CA VAL A 361 -36.34 -1.58 10.17
C VAL A 361 -36.29 -0.11 9.68
N TYR A 362 -35.54 0.19 8.62
CA TYR A 362 -35.51 1.52 8.00
C TYR A 362 -36.38 1.64 6.73
N ALA A 363 -37.11 0.59 6.37
CA ALA A 363 -38.05 0.58 5.24
C ALA A 363 -39.52 0.88 5.65
N VAL A 364 -39.73 1.41 6.86
CA VAL A 364 -41.03 1.88 7.37
C VAL A 364 -40.99 3.38 7.60
#